data_AF-A0A226F539-F1
#
_entry.id   AF-A0A226F539-F1
#
_cell.length_a   1.000
_cell.length_b   1.000
_cell.length_c   1.000
_cell.angle_alpha   90.00
_cell.angle_beta   90.00
_cell.angle_gamma   90.00
#
_symmetry.space_group_name_H-M   'P 1'
#
loop_
_entity.id
_entity.type
_entity.pdbx_description
1 polymer ?
#
loop_
_entity_poly.entity_id
_entity_poly.type
_entity_poly.pdbx_seq_one_letter_code
_entity_poly.pdbx_strand_id
1 'polypeptide(L)'
;MISVRNLFCIFLLCGILSKSDAGFSQGEPGTDPYGFGNVKETCKTPPFIAANFNPAWIAFNLATFTKFFQTSTYPELYFVMMSKEHLTRLTQHLFHSVAVPPLTQDDLDHGCFTLTQYPLNGGSQHTVTGYGNLTLDQFVYPLGFPGFLRFDKMFERGDVGGVSVLSLSNNLSFNLGVACFDDGAGTWLVSSPNKCLTEIETYAISQHLLSLGFNPDNFVSVDFNKC
;
A
#
# COMPACT_ATOMS: atom_id res chain seq x y z
N MET A 1 57.40 28.59 1.03
CA MET A 1 57.39 27.26 0.36
C MET A 1 56.41 26.38 1.11
N ILE A 2 55.21 26.23 0.57
CA ILE A 2 54.08 25.54 1.21
C ILE A 2 53.98 24.14 0.60
N SER A 3 53.93 23.13 1.46
CA SER A 3 53.97 21.71 1.13
C SER A 3 52.71 21.28 0.35
N VAL A 4 52.91 20.70 -0.83
CA VAL A 4 51.89 20.25 -1.79
C VAL A 4 51.13 19.00 -1.30
N ARG A 5 51.40 18.50 -0.08
CA ARG A 5 50.81 17.27 0.44
C ARG A 5 49.46 17.42 1.17
N ASN A 6 48.98 18.64 1.41
CA ASN A 6 47.73 18.88 2.17
C ASN A 6 46.55 19.41 1.35
N LEU A 7 46.63 19.44 0.01
CA LEU A 7 45.50 19.89 -0.83
C LEU A 7 44.63 18.76 -1.41
N PHE A 8 44.93 17.49 -1.12
CA PHE A 8 44.25 16.34 -1.72
C PHE A 8 43.17 15.68 -0.84
N CYS A 9 42.99 16.12 0.41
CA CYS A 9 41.99 15.53 1.31
C CYS A 9 40.66 16.28 1.39
N ILE A 10 40.49 17.42 0.72
CA ILE A 10 39.22 18.18 0.76
C ILE A 10 38.37 17.95 -0.51
N PHE A 11 38.96 17.49 -1.61
CA PHE A 11 38.20 17.13 -2.82
C PHE A 11 37.69 15.67 -2.84
N LEU A 12 38.03 14.86 -1.83
CA LEU A 12 37.58 13.46 -1.76
C LEU A 12 36.29 13.25 -0.94
N LEU A 13 35.70 14.29 -0.35
CA LEU A 13 34.50 14.18 0.49
C LEU A 13 33.23 14.82 -0.10
N CYS A 14 33.26 15.34 -1.33
CA CYS A 14 32.07 15.89 -2.01
C CYS A 14 31.67 15.13 -3.29
N GLY A 15 32.24 13.94 -3.53
CA GLY A 15 32.02 13.17 -4.77
C GLY A 15 31.26 11.86 -4.62
N ILE A 16 30.85 11.47 -3.40
CA ILE A 16 30.10 10.22 -3.14
C ILE A 16 28.76 10.54 -2.47
N LEU A 17 28.04 11.50 -3.04
CA LEU A 17 26.59 11.46 -3.10
C LEU A 17 26.25 11.52 -4.59
N SER A 18 26.75 10.52 -5.32
CA SER A 18 26.03 10.09 -6.51
C SER A 18 24.60 9.87 -6.07
N LYS A 19 23.68 10.65 -6.65
CA LYS A 19 22.26 10.33 -6.71
C LYS A 19 22.14 8.82 -6.66
N SER A 20 21.54 8.29 -5.60
CA SER A 20 20.89 7.00 -5.73
C SER A 20 19.77 7.24 -6.73
N ASP A 21 20.10 7.15 -8.03
CA ASP A 21 19.13 6.71 -9.00
C ASP A 21 18.52 5.47 -8.36
N ALA A 22 17.24 5.57 -7.97
CA ALA A 22 16.51 4.47 -7.39
C ALA A 22 16.65 3.32 -8.39
N GLY A 23 17.57 2.41 -8.08
CA GLY A 23 18.00 1.35 -8.96
C GLY A 23 16.86 0.35 -9.04
N PHE A 24 15.92 0.60 -9.94
CA PHE A 24 15.08 -0.45 -10.47
C PHE A 24 16.01 -1.45 -11.13
N SER A 25 15.97 -2.71 -10.70
CA SER A 25 16.63 -3.76 -11.46
C SER A 25 16.09 -3.67 -12.88
N GLN A 26 16.96 -3.53 -13.86
CA GLN A 26 16.66 -3.89 -15.23
C GLN A 26 16.52 -5.41 -15.28
N GLY A 27 15.51 -5.95 -14.59
CA GLY A 27 15.14 -7.35 -14.70
C GLY A 27 14.95 -7.61 -16.18
N GLU A 28 15.71 -8.55 -16.73
CA GLU A 28 15.56 -8.94 -18.12
C GLU A 28 14.07 -9.19 -18.39
N PRO A 29 13.53 -8.73 -19.53
CA PRO A 29 12.17 -9.07 -19.92
C PRO A 29 11.99 -10.60 -19.89
N GLY A 30 11.35 -11.12 -18.84
CA GLY A 30 11.12 -12.56 -18.66
C GLY A 30 11.48 -13.17 -17.30
N THR A 31 12.20 -12.52 -16.39
CA THR A 31 12.47 -13.09 -15.03
C THR A 31 11.52 -12.59 -13.95
N ASP A 32 10.86 -11.47 -14.20
CA ASP A 32 9.76 -10.96 -13.41
C ASP A 32 8.52 -10.83 -14.31
N PRO A 33 7.61 -11.82 -14.29
CA PRO A 33 6.46 -11.85 -15.19
C PRO A 33 5.49 -10.68 -14.97
N TYR A 34 5.69 -9.88 -13.92
CA TYR A 34 4.82 -8.78 -13.52
C TYR A 34 5.53 -7.41 -13.49
N GLY A 35 6.85 -7.34 -13.73
CA GLY A 35 7.58 -6.08 -13.76
C GLY A 35 7.71 -5.35 -12.42
N PHE A 36 7.60 -6.06 -11.30
CA PHE A 36 7.83 -5.56 -9.94
C PHE A 36 9.31 -5.19 -9.65
N GLY A 37 10.28 -5.73 -10.39
CA GLY A 37 11.71 -5.48 -10.18
C GLY A 37 12.14 -5.66 -8.71
N ASN A 38 12.80 -4.63 -8.16
CA ASN A 38 13.29 -4.60 -6.77
C ASN A 38 12.22 -4.22 -5.73
N VAL A 39 10.95 -3.97 -6.11
CA VAL A 39 9.91 -3.56 -5.15
C VAL A 39 9.18 -4.74 -4.52
N LYS A 40 9.36 -5.96 -5.04
CA LYS A 40 8.70 -7.16 -4.49
C LYS A 40 9.24 -7.48 -3.10
N GLU A 41 8.37 -7.35 -2.12
CA GLU A 41 8.64 -7.81 -0.75
C GLU A 41 8.03 -9.21 -0.57
N THR A 42 8.77 -10.13 0.05
CA THR A 42 8.25 -11.49 0.28
C THR A 42 7.30 -11.48 1.47
N CYS A 43 6.11 -12.05 1.32
CA CYS A 43 5.19 -12.26 2.43
C CYS A 43 5.82 -13.24 3.43
N LYS A 44 6.27 -12.73 4.57
CA LYS A 44 6.83 -13.54 5.66
C LYS A 44 5.73 -13.99 6.61
N THR A 45 4.75 -14.77 6.13
CA THR A 45 3.52 -15.20 6.85
C THR A 45 2.70 -14.02 7.39
N PRO A 46 1.36 -13.96 7.25
CA PRO A 46 0.62 -12.74 7.58
C PRO A 46 0.90 -12.34 9.04
N PRO A 47 1.61 -11.23 9.29
CA PRO A 47 2.00 -10.88 10.64
C PRO A 47 0.76 -10.49 11.42
N PHE A 48 0.45 -11.29 12.45
CA PHE A 48 -0.58 -10.94 13.41
C PHE A 48 -0.07 -9.82 14.31
N ILE A 49 -0.61 -8.61 14.18
CA ILE A 49 -0.55 -7.61 15.24
C ILE A 49 -1.91 -6.91 15.29
N ALA A 50 -2.65 -7.15 16.37
CA ALA A 50 -3.92 -6.49 16.66
C ALA A 50 -3.74 -5.59 17.88
N ALA A 51 -3.34 -4.34 17.67
CA ALA A 51 -3.50 -3.30 18.67
C ALA A 51 -4.74 -2.46 18.29
N ASN A 52 -5.76 -2.46 19.18
CA ASN A 52 -6.95 -1.62 19.13
C ASN A 52 -7.83 -1.73 17.87
N PHE A 53 -8.44 -2.90 17.64
CA PHE A 53 -9.47 -3.07 16.62
C PHE A 53 -10.84 -2.57 17.10
N ASN A 54 -11.22 -1.33 16.77
CA ASN A 54 -12.62 -0.89 16.65
C ASN A 54 -12.70 0.52 16.04
N PRO A 55 -12.47 0.70 14.72
CA PRO A 55 -12.59 2.03 14.14
C PRO A 55 -14.02 2.50 14.33
N ALA A 56 -14.24 3.67 14.92
CA ALA A 56 -15.60 4.13 15.24
C ALA A 56 -16.49 4.23 13.98
N TRP A 57 -15.85 4.35 12.81
CA TRP A 57 -16.45 4.36 11.48
C TRP A 57 -16.53 2.97 10.81
N ILE A 58 -15.78 1.96 11.29
CA ILE A 58 -16.00 0.54 11.01
C ILE A 58 -16.66 -0.06 12.25
N ALA A 59 -17.93 0.27 12.50
CA ALA A 59 -18.69 -0.33 13.58
C ALA A 59 -18.92 -1.82 13.32
N PHE A 60 -17.91 -2.65 13.58
CA PHE A 60 -17.97 -4.10 13.44
C PHE A 60 -18.62 -4.70 14.68
N ASN A 61 -19.95 -4.58 14.78
CA ASN A 61 -20.68 -5.21 15.86
C ASN A 61 -21.10 -6.64 15.45
N LEU A 62 -20.36 -7.64 15.93
CA LEU A 62 -20.63 -9.08 15.69
C LEU A 62 -22.06 -9.48 16.09
N ALA A 63 -22.66 -8.84 17.10
CA ALA A 63 -24.03 -9.12 17.54
C ALA A 63 -25.10 -8.46 16.64
N THR A 64 -24.69 -7.58 15.72
CA THR A 64 -25.57 -6.83 14.80
C THR A 64 -25.30 -7.17 13.33
N PHE A 65 -24.73 -8.36 13.07
CA PHE A 65 -24.37 -8.83 11.73
C PHE A 65 -25.56 -8.88 10.75
N THR A 66 -26.79 -8.90 11.23
CA THR A 66 -28.01 -8.92 10.39
C THR A 66 -28.73 -7.58 10.25
N LYS A 67 -28.38 -6.54 11.03
CA LYS A 67 -29.07 -5.23 10.98
C LYS A 67 -28.23 -4.08 10.45
N PHE A 68 -26.91 -4.22 10.34
CA PHE A 68 -26.01 -3.14 9.91
C PHE A 68 -25.85 -3.01 8.37
N PHE A 69 -26.18 -4.05 7.60
CA PHE A 69 -26.00 -4.07 6.14
C PHE A 69 -26.99 -3.20 5.34
N GLN A 70 -27.86 -2.42 5.99
CA GLN A 70 -28.95 -1.70 5.29
C GLN A 70 -28.81 -0.18 5.20
N THR A 71 -27.94 0.52 5.94
CA THR A 71 -28.01 2.01 5.95
C THR A 71 -26.73 2.85 6.09
N SER A 72 -25.52 2.30 6.25
CA SER A 72 -24.31 3.16 6.30
C SER A 72 -23.37 2.89 5.12
N THR A 73 -23.40 3.76 4.11
CA THR A 73 -22.25 3.99 3.24
C THR A 73 -21.05 4.35 4.12
N TYR A 74 -19.98 3.57 4.04
CA TYR A 74 -18.71 3.93 4.66
C TYR A 74 -18.24 5.29 4.09
N PRO A 75 -17.54 6.12 4.88
CA PRO A 75 -16.92 7.31 4.31
C PRO A 75 -15.98 6.91 3.18
N GLU A 76 -15.83 7.78 2.18
CA GLU A 76 -14.73 7.64 1.22
C GLU A 76 -13.40 7.66 1.98
N LEU A 77 -12.53 6.71 1.66
CA LEU A 77 -11.21 6.59 2.26
C LEU A 77 -10.15 6.97 1.23
N TYR A 78 -9.12 7.67 1.68
CA TYR A 78 -7.94 8.05 0.92
C TYR A 78 -6.81 7.08 1.22
N PHE A 79 -6.08 6.64 0.19
CA PHE A 79 -4.85 5.87 0.37
C PHE A 79 -3.68 6.82 0.58
N VAL A 80 -3.45 7.19 1.84
CA VAL A 80 -2.51 8.24 2.25
C VAL A 80 -1.05 7.77 2.32
N MET A 81 -0.84 6.46 2.45
CA MET A 81 0.49 5.86 2.45
C MET A 81 0.38 4.40 1.98
N MET A 82 1.30 3.90 1.16
CA MET A 82 1.28 2.51 0.68
C MET A 82 2.67 2.04 0.26
N SER A 83 2.83 0.73 0.06
CA SER A 83 4.06 0.21 -0.52
C SER A 83 4.12 0.46 -2.05
N LYS A 84 5.33 0.55 -2.61
CA LYS A 84 5.54 0.55 -4.07
C LYS A 84 4.94 -0.69 -4.75
N GLU A 85 4.96 -1.84 -4.08
CA GLU A 85 4.30 -3.08 -4.55
C GLU A 85 2.78 -2.89 -4.66
N HIS A 86 2.13 -2.29 -3.65
CA HIS A 86 0.69 -2.03 -3.69
C HIS A 86 0.34 -1.08 -4.83
N LEU A 87 1.09 0.01 -4.94
CA LEU A 87 0.89 1.01 -5.98
C LEU A 87 1.04 0.42 -7.39
N THR A 88 2.07 -0.41 -7.59
CA THR A 88 2.29 -1.09 -8.87
C THR A 88 1.11 -1.99 -9.23
N ARG A 89 0.59 -2.76 -8.26
CA ARG A 89 -0.57 -3.63 -8.49
C ARG A 89 -1.86 -2.86 -8.74
N LEU A 90 -2.12 -1.79 -7.98
CA LEU A 90 -3.26 -0.91 -8.25
C LEU A 90 -3.19 -0.33 -9.67
N THR A 91 -1.99 0.05 -10.11
CA THR A 91 -1.78 0.51 -11.48
C THR A 91 -2.09 -0.59 -12.49
N GLN A 92 -1.50 -1.78 -12.33
CA GLN A 92 -1.79 -2.94 -13.18
C GLN A 92 -3.28 -3.26 -13.27
N HIS A 93 -3.96 -3.20 -12.13
CA HIS A 93 -5.38 -3.50 -12.01
C HIS A 93 -6.24 -2.43 -12.67
N LEU A 94 -5.99 -1.15 -12.44
CA LEU A 94 -6.75 -0.06 -13.06
C LEU A 94 -6.57 0.00 -14.59
N PHE A 95 -5.39 -0.39 -15.09
CA PHE A 95 -5.12 -0.47 -16.53
C PHE A 95 -5.43 -1.85 -17.14
N HIS A 96 -5.96 -2.80 -16.35
CA HIS A 96 -6.21 -4.20 -16.75
C HIS A 96 -5.03 -4.85 -17.49
N SER A 97 -3.81 -4.61 -17.02
CA SER A 97 -2.58 -5.08 -17.67
C SER A 97 -1.59 -5.62 -16.66
N VAL A 98 -1.06 -6.82 -16.93
CA VAL A 98 0.10 -7.38 -16.19
C VAL A 98 1.42 -6.70 -16.55
N ALA A 99 1.45 -6.02 -17.70
CA ALA A 99 2.60 -5.26 -18.17
C ALA A 99 2.24 -3.78 -18.11
N VAL A 100 2.64 -3.11 -17.03
CA VAL A 100 2.62 -1.66 -16.95
C VAL A 100 4.04 -1.14 -17.17
N PRO A 101 4.22 0.00 -17.84
CA PRO A 101 5.51 0.68 -17.82
C PRO A 101 5.97 0.87 -16.38
N PRO A 102 7.29 0.83 -16.10
CA PRO A 102 7.80 1.17 -14.78
C PRO A 102 7.24 2.53 -14.33
N LEU A 103 6.74 2.58 -13.09
CA LEU A 103 6.22 3.82 -12.51
C LEU A 103 7.34 4.86 -12.47
N THR A 104 7.07 6.04 -13.04
CA THR A 104 7.99 7.16 -12.93
C THR A 104 7.95 7.73 -11.52
N GLN A 105 8.96 8.53 -11.15
CA GLN A 105 8.90 9.23 -9.85
C GLN A 105 7.67 10.14 -9.75
N ASP A 106 7.21 10.71 -10.86
CA ASP A 106 6.00 11.52 -10.91
C ASP A 106 4.73 10.68 -10.60
N ASP A 107 4.66 9.45 -11.12
CA ASP A 107 3.56 8.52 -10.79
C ASP A 107 3.59 8.10 -9.33
N LEU A 108 4.79 7.91 -8.75
CA LEU A 108 4.96 7.60 -7.34
C LEU A 108 4.57 8.79 -6.44
N ASP A 109 4.85 10.01 -6.87
CA ASP A 109 4.61 11.23 -6.11
C ASP A 109 3.15 11.71 -6.18
N HIS A 110 2.41 11.35 -7.25
CA HIS A 110 1.06 11.85 -7.55
C HIS A 110 -0.02 10.76 -7.69
N GLY A 111 0.28 9.51 -7.34
CA GLY A 111 -0.69 8.42 -7.34
C GLY A 111 -1.76 8.59 -6.25
N CYS A 112 -2.80 9.38 -6.53
CA CYS A 112 -3.94 9.54 -5.65
C CYS A 112 -5.00 8.47 -5.89
N PHE A 113 -5.33 7.75 -4.81
CA PHE A 113 -6.35 6.70 -4.83
C PHE A 113 -7.37 6.92 -3.72
N THR A 114 -8.64 6.80 -4.06
CA THR A 114 -9.73 6.73 -3.09
C THR A 114 -10.41 5.37 -3.13
N LEU A 115 -11.08 5.02 -2.04
CA LEU A 115 -11.81 3.79 -1.87
C LEU A 115 -13.19 4.10 -1.31
N THR A 116 -14.21 3.64 -2.00
CA THR A 116 -15.58 3.56 -1.47
C THR A 116 -15.92 2.11 -1.17
N GLN A 117 -16.73 1.88 -0.14
CA GLN A 117 -17.09 0.54 0.30
C GLN A 117 -18.60 0.43 0.42
N TYR A 118 -19.14 -0.64 -0.15
CA TYR A 118 -20.55 -0.96 -0.11
C TYR A 118 -20.75 -2.35 0.49
N PRO A 119 -21.51 -2.48 1.58
CA PRO A 119 -21.74 -3.77 2.22
C PRO A 119 -22.59 -4.67 1.30
N LEU A 120 -22.20 -5.93 1.14
CA LEU A 120 -22.90 -6.97 0.38
C LEU A 120 -23.09 -8.23 1.23
N ASN A 121 -23.93 -9.16 0.78
CA ASN A 121 -24.12 -10.41 1.53
C ASN A 121 -22.81 -11.21 1.57
N GLY A 122 -22.29 -11.45 2.77
CA GLY A 122 -21.05 -12.18 2.99
C GLY A 122 -19.76 -11.38 2.83
N GLY A 123 -19.81 -10.06 2.61
CA GLY A 123 -18.61 -9.24 2.41
C GLY A 123 -18.90 -7.76 2.11
N SER A 124 -17.98 -7.13 1.39
CA SER A 124 -18.10 -5.75 0.91
C SER A 124 -17.54 -5.64 -0.51
N GLN A 125 -18.23 -4.87 -1.34
CA GLN A 125 -17.71 -4.39 -2.60
C GLN A 125 -16.88 -3.13 -2.34
N HIS A 126 -15.63 -3.15 -2.76
CA HIS A 126 -14.69 -2.06 -2.67
C HIS A 126 -14.49 -1.48 -4.07
N THR A 127 -14.78 -0.20 -4.26
CA THR A 127 -14.50 0.49 -5.51
C THR A 127 -13.34 1.45 -5.28
N VAL A 128 -12.18 1.12 -5.85
CA VAL A 128 -11.00 1.95 -5.84
C VAL A 128 -11.02 2.86 -7.06
N THR A 129 -10.81 4.16 -6.86
CA THR A 129 -10.68 5.15 -7.94
C THR A 129 -9.26 5.71 -7.93
N GLY A 130 -8.62 5.84 -9.09
CA GLY A 130 -7.26 6.37 -9.21
C GLY A 130 -6.90 6.80 -10.63
N TYR A 131 -5.75 7.46 -10.80
CA TYR A 131 -5.26 7.97 -12.09
C TYR A 131 -6.33 8.72 -12.90
N GLY A 132 -6.99 9.68 -12.25
CA GLY A 132 -8.15 10.39 -12.79
C GLY A 132 -9.45 9.64 -12.50
N ASN A 133 -10.10 9.12 -13.54
CA ASN A 133 -11.43 8.49 -13.43
C ASN A 133 -11.40 6.97 -13.65
N LEU A 134 -10.23 6.33 -13.52
CA LEU A 134 -10.16 4.87 -13.61
C LEU A 134 -10.67 4.27 -12.31
N THR A 135 -11.48 3.23 -12.45
CA THR A 135 -12.11 2.56 -11.31
C THR A 135 -11.87 1.07 -11.36
N LEU A 136 -11.66 0.48 -10.19
CA LEU A 136 -11.42 -0.93 -9.97
C LEU A 136 -12.38 -1.43 -8.89
N ASP A 137 -13.13 -2.46 -9.24
CA ASP A 137 -14.10 -3.09 -8.36
C ASP A 137 -13.53 -4.39 -7.79
N GLN A 138 -13.43 -4.46 -6.47
CA GLN A 138 -12.93 -5.62 -5.73
C GLN A 138 -13.94 -6.10 -4.70
N PHE A 139 -14.30 -7.38 -4.74
CA PHE A 139 -15.06 -7.99 -3.66
C PHE A 139 -14.13 -8.51 -2.57
N VAL A 140 -14.47 -8.19 -1.31
CA VAL A 140 -13.70 -8.56 -0.12
C VAL A 140 -14.62 -9.25 0.88
N TYR A 141 -14.21 -10.38 1.44
CA TYR A 141 -15.01 -11.13 2.41
C TYR A 141 -14.19 -11.58 3.63
N PRO A 142 -14.80 -11.66 4.82
CA PRO A 142 -14.11 -12.07 6.04
C PRO A 142 -13.80 -13.57 6.04
N LEU A 143 -12.65 -13.95 6.62
CA LEU A 143 -12.22 -15.35 6.75
C LEU A 143 -12.61 -16.00 8.10
N GLY A 144 -13.55 -15.42 8.83
CA GLY A 144 -13.99 -15.92 10.15
C GLY A 144 -13.09 -15.55 11.33
N PHE A 145 -11.92 -14.96 11.08
CA PHE A 145 -11.09 -14.31 12.09
C PHE A 145 -11.23 -12.78 12.00
N PRO A 146 -11.44 -12.06 13.12
CA PRO A 146 -11.59 -10.60 13.10
C PRO A 146 -10.41 -9.91 12.42
N GLY A 147 -10.70 -9.01 11.49
CA GLY A 147 -9.68 -8.25 10.75
C GLY A 147 -9.00 -9.01 9.61
N PHE A 148 -9.29 -10.29 9.41
CA PHE A 148 -8.80 -11.09 8.28
C PHE A 148 -9.80 -11.08 7.14
N LEU A 149 -9.34 -10.60 6.00
CA LEU A 149 -10.12 -10.39 4.80
C LEU A 149 -9.48 -11.16 3.66
N ARG A 150 -10.30 -11.82 2.85
CA ARG A 150 -9.91 -12.44 1.59
C ARG A 150 -10.40 -11.54 0.47
N PHE A 151 -9.56 -11.37 -0.53
CA PHE A 151 -9.93 -10.72 -1.76
C PHE A 151 -9.59 -11.63 -2.93
N ASP A 152 -10.51 -11.70 -3.88
CA ASP A 152 -10.32 -12.52 -5.07
C ASP A 152 -9.48 -11.78 -6.11
N LYS A 153 -9.04 -12.52 -7.14
CA LYS A 153 -8.42 -11.93 -8.32
C LYS A 153 -9.40 -10.93 -8.95
N MET A 154 -8.87 -9.78 -9.36
CA MET A 154 -9.63 -8.68 -9.94
C MET A 154 -9.78 -8.83 -11.47
N PHE A 155 -8.87 -9.56 -12.14
CA PHE A 155 -9.04 -9.94 -13.55
C PHE A 155 -8.48 -11.33 -13.89
N GLU A 156 -8.87 -11.89 -15.05
CA GLU A 156 -8.64 -13.32 -15.33
C GLU A 156 -7.17 -13.70 -15.59
N ARG A 157 -6.36 -12.79 -16.15
CA ARG A 157 -5.04 -13.13 -16.68
C ARG A 157 -3.91 -12.54 -15.86
N GLY A 158 -3.22 -13.40 -15.11
CA GLY A 158 -2.00 -13.03 -14.38
C GLY A 158 -2.25 -12.22 -13.12
N ASP A 159 -3.50 -12.01 -12.73
CA ASP A 159 -3.82 -11.48 -11.42
C ASP A 159 -3.89 -12.58 -10.36
N VAL A 160 -3.67 -12.19 -9.11
CA VAL A 160 -3.71 -13.07 -7.96
C VAL A 160 -4.56 -12.44 -6.87
N GLY A 161 -5.40 -13.28 -6.25
CA GLY A 161 -6.07 -12.90 -5.01
C GLY A 161 -5.07 -12.86 -3.85
N GLY A 162 -5.59 -12.66 -2.66
CA GLY A 162 -4.76 -12.62 -1.47
C GLY A 162 -5.55 -12.50 -0.19
N VAL A 163 -4.82 -12.48 0.91
CA VAL A 163 -5.36 -12.24 2.24
C VAL A 163 -4.84 -10.92 2.74
N SER A 164 -5.72 -10.07 3.22
CA SER A 164 -5.40 -8.81 3.89
C SER A 164 -5.75 -8.91 5.37
N VAL A 165 -4.93 -8.29 6.20
CA VAL A 165 -5.10 -8.21 7.65
C VAL A 165 -5.00 -6.75 8.06
N LEU A 166 -5.97 -6.29 8.85
CA LEU A 166 -5.88 -4.99 9.51
C LEU A 166 -4.86 -5.08 10.65
N SER A 167 -3.70 -4.44 10.47
CA SER A 167 -2.51 -4.61 11.30
C SER A 167 -2.27 -3.49 12.32
N LEU A 168 -2.76 -2.28 12.03
CA LEU A 168 -2.71 -1.16 12.98
C LEU A 168 -3.86 -0.19 12.71
N SER A 169 -4.50 0.32 13.75
CA SER A 169 -5.49 1.40 13.65
C SER A 169 -5.45 2.24 14.91
N ASN A 170 -5.75 3.54 14.77
CA ASN A 170 -6.05 4.40 15.92
C ASN A 170 -7.54 4.66 16.08
N ASN A 171 -8.38 3.96 15.33
CA ASN A 171 -9.83 4.01 15.31
C ASN A 171 -10.49 5.33 14.90
N LEU A 172 -9.68 6.35 14.60
CA LEU A 172 -10.15 7.70 14.33
C LEU A 172 -9.76 8.15 12.93
N SER A 173 -8.47 8.11 12.62
CA SER A 173 -7.92 8.76 11.44
C SER A 173 -7.25 7.81 10.47
N PHE A 174 -6.93 6.57 10.82
CA PHE A 174 -6.35 5.64 9.83
C PHE A 174 -6.55 4.17 10.17
N ASN A 175 -6.46 3.33 9.12
CA ASN A 175 -6.26 1.89 9.18
C ASN A 175 -5.09 1.49 8.30
N LEU A 176 -4.15 0.74 8.85
CA LEU A 176 -3.09 0.05 8.14
C LEU A 176 -3.52 -1.38 7.85
N GLY A 177 -3.63 -1.72 6.57
CA GLY A 177 -3.78 -3.09 6.08
C GLY A 177 -2.44 -3.64 5.60
N VAL A 178 -2.15 -4.89 5.97
CA VAL A 178 -1.03 -5.67 5.43
C VAL A 178 -1.63 -6.83 4.65
N ALA A 179 -1.20 -7.02 3.40
CA ALA A 179 -1.72 -8.07 2.55
C ALA A 179 -0.62 -8.99 2.02
N CYS A 180 -0.99 -10.24 1.83
CA CYS A 180 -0.19 -11.25 1.18
C CYS A 180 -0.98 -11.80 0.00
N PHE A 181 -0.41 -11.65 -1.18
CA PHE A 181 -0.95 -12.24 -2.40
C PHE A 181 -0.64 -13.74 -2.46
N ASP A 182 -1.45 -14.48 -3.23
CA ASP A 182 -1.30 -15.92 -3.40
C ASP A 182 0.00 -16.32 -4.11
N ASP A 183 0.66 -15.37 -4.80
CA ASP A 183 2.00 -15.53 -5.39
C ASP A 183 3.15 -15.34 -4.36
N GLY A 184 2.82 -15.14 -3.09
CA GLY A 184 3.75 -14.93 -2.00
C GLY A 184 4.30 -13.50 -1.89
N ALA A 185 3.82 -12.54 -2.69
CA ALA A 185 4.18 -11.13 -2.53
C ALA A 185 3.48 -10.53 -1.30
N GLY A 186 4.24 -9.79 -0.49
CA GLY A 186 3.75 -9.01 0.64
C GLY A 186 3.58 -7.55 0.25
N THR A 187 2.54 -6.91 0.77
CA THR A 187 2.24 -5.50 0.51
C THR A 187 1.52 -4.86 1.71
N TRP A 188 1.35 -3.55 1.68
CA TRP A 188 0.61 -2.82 2.70
C TRP A 188 0.05 -1.50 2.16
N LEU A 189 -1.00 -1.02 2.81
CA LEU A 189 -1.64 0.26 2.52
C LEU A 189 -2.23 0.87 3.79
N VAL A 190 -2.25 2.19 3.83
CA VAL A 190 -2.92 2.97 4.87
C VAL A 190 -4.10 3.70 4.24
N SER A 191 -5.30 3.37 4.73
CA SER A 191 -6.53 4.07 4.37
C SER A 191 -6.93 5.02 5.49
N SER A 192 -7.41 6.21 5.12
CA SER A 192 -7.77 7.28 6.05
C SER A 192 -9.01 8.03 5.55
N PRO A 193 -9.96 8.45 6.41
CA PRO A 193 -10.98 9.42 6.03
C PRO A 193 -10.41 10.83 5.81
N ASN A 194 -9.15 11.07 6.21
CA ASN A 194 -8.45 12.33 6.00
C ASN A 194 -7.51 12.20 4.79
N LYS A 195 -7.29 13.31 4.07
CA LYS A 195 -6.37 13.39 2.93
C LYS A 195 -4.88 13.32 3.31
N CYS A 196 -4.57 13.41 4.60
CA CYS A 196 -3.20 13.37 5.11
C CYS A 196 -3.16 12.78 6.52
N LEU A 197 -1.97 12.29 6.88
CA LEU A 197 -1.64 11.84 8.23
C LEU A 197 -0.85 12.92 8.96
N THR A 198 -0.99 12.97 10.29
CA THR A 198 -0.11 13.76 11.15
C THR A 198 1.29 13.13 11.21
N GLU A 199 2.31 13.92 11.58
CA GLU A 199 3.68 13.42 11.73
C GLU A 199 3.79 12.24 12.72
N ILE A 200 3.01 12.30 13.81
CA ILE A 200 2.98 11.24 14.82
C ILE A 200 2.39 9.95 14.25
N GLU A 201 1.31 10.04 13.45
CA GLU A 201 0.68 8.89 12.81
C GLU A 201 1.61 8.27 11.78
N THR A 202 2.21 9.09 10.90
CA THR A 202 3.19 8.64 9.91
C THR A 202 4.37 7.95 10.57
N TYR A 203 4.90 8.50 11.66
CA TYR A 203 5.98 7.88 12.43
C TYR A 203 5.56 6.53 13.01
N ALA A 204 4.40 6.46 13.68
CA ALA A 204 3.91 5.23 14.29
C ALA A 204 3.68 4.11 13.26
N ILE A 205 3.07 4.43 12.12
CA ILE A 205 2.87 3.52 10.99
C ILE A 205 4.22 3.03 10.46
N SER A 206 5.17 3.94 10.25
CA SER A 206 6.49 3.60 9.72
C SER A 206 7.25 2.67 10.65
N GLN A 207 7.24 2.93 11.96
CA GLN A 207 7.86 2.05 12.96
C GLN A 207 7.21 0.67 12.99
N HIS A 208 5.88 0.61 12.87
CA HIS A 208 5.15 -0.65 12.78
C HIS A 208 5.57 -1.45 11.54
N LEU A 209 5.57 -0.84 10.36
CA LEU A 209 5.99 -1.50 9.11
C LEU A 209 7.44 -1.98 9.15
N LEU A 210 8.36 -1.19 9.73
CA LEU A 210 9.75 -1.60 9.95
C LEU A 210 9.83 -2.81 10.88
N SER A 211 9.02 -2.87 11.93
CA SER A 211 8.98 -4.02 12.84
C SER A 211 8.47 -5.31 12.17
N LEU A 212 7.65 -5.17 11.12
CA LEU A 212 7.19 -6.27 10.26
C LEU A 212 8.25 -6.68 9.22
N GLY A 213 9.34 -5.93 9.11
CA GLY A 213 10.45 -6.19 8.21
C GLY A 213 10.25 -5.68 6.78
N PHE A 214 9.34 -4.71 6.57
CA PHE A 214 9.23 -4.00 5.30
C PHE A 214 10.37 -2.99 5.13
N ASN A 215 10.83 -2.81 3.89
CA ASN A 215 11.92 -1.91 3.54
C ASN A 215 11.40 -0.46 3.44
N PRO A 216 11.96 0.50 4.20
CA PRO A 216 11.54 1.91 4.11
C PRO A 216 11.72 2.53 2.72
N ASP A 217 12.64 2.02 1.90
CA ASP A 217 12.83 2.50 0.51
C ASP A 217 11.61 2.23 -0.39
N ASN A 218 10.71 1.32 0.05
CA ASN A 218 9.47 0.99 -0.64
C ASN A 218 8.26 1.78 -0.13
N PHE A 219 8.45 2.70 0.82
CA PHE A 219 7.35 3.47 1.39
C PHE A 219 7.00 4.64 0.48
N VAL A 220 5.72 4.75 0.13
CA VAL A 220 5.17 5.85 -0.66
C VAL A 220 4.15 6.58 0.21
N SER A 221 4.36 7.88 0.38
CA SER A 221 3.37 8.79 0.98
C SER A 221 2.71 9.59 -0.13
N VAL A 222 1.39 9.69 -0.10
CA VAL A 222 0.61 10.37 -1.14
C VAL A 222 0.25 11.78 -0.67
N ASP A 223 0.60 12.79 -1.46
CA ASP A 223 0.20 14.17 -1.21
C ASP A 223 -1.05 14.52 -2.02
N PHE A 224 -2.22 14.37 -1.40
CA PHE A 224 -3.52 14.68 -2.00
C PHE A 224 -3.74 16.17 -2.32
N ASN A 225 -2.80 17.08 -2.02
CA ASN A 225 -2.86 18.47 -2.48
C ASN A 225 -2.24 18.67 -3.87
N LYS A 226 -1.49 17.68 -4.36
CA LYS A 226 -0.92 17.66 -5.72
C LYS A 226 -1.82 16.92 -6.72
N CYS A 227 -2.94 16.43 -6.21
CA CYS A 227 -4.10 15.94 -6.91
C CYS A 227 -5.23 16.97 -6.72
#